data_AF-A0A1R1C6R3-F1
#
_entry.id   AF-A0A1R1C6R3-F1
#
_cell.length_a   1.000
_cell.length_b   1.000
_cell.length_c   1.000
_cell.angle_alpha   90.00
_cell.angle_beta   90.00
_cell.angle_gamma   90.00
#
_symmetry.space_group_name_H-M   'P 1'
#
loop_
_entity.id
_entity.type
_entity.pdbx_description
1 polymer ?
#
loop_
_entity_poly.entity_id
_entity_poly.type
_entity_poly.pdbx_seq_one_letter_code
_entity_poly.pdbx_strand_id
1 'polypeptide(L)'
;MRKLSWVALYLVLFLYFISIYSLYSHMNNKWLVSPPNYVILILSILGLALAILGFKDTSNKSTKVRSWISTILSVVLIFILLGALSFTSIFSGSKQLLTTTHSPDKHNTISFYKTDAGAMGSFGVVGELKGPLWFKRVFYYEGKTDQVDLEWVDNHTISINDQKVNVLSGEMVRRSP
;
A
#
# COMPACT_ATOMS: atom_id res chain seq x y z
N MET A 1 -22.10 -16.50 -20.84
CA MET A 1 -20.86 -15.69 -21.02
C MET A 1 -21.09 -14.20 -20.72
N ARG A 2 -22.28 -13.63 -20.96
CA ARG A 2 -22.69 -12.28 -20.50
C ARG A 2 -22.42 -11.91 -19.03
N LYS A 3 -22.49 -12.85 -18.08
CA LYS A 3 -22.12 -12.59 -16.67
C LYS A 3 -20.61 -12.36 -16.50
N LEU A 4 -19.78 -12.98 -17.34
CA LEU A 4 -18.32 -12.90 -17.27
C LEU A 4 -17.80 -11.50 -17.61
N SER A 5 -18.38 -10.85 -18.62
CA SER A 5 -18.00 -9.46 -18.99
C SER A 5 -18.32 -8.46 -17.89
N TRP A 6 -19.39 -8.70 -17.13
CA TRP A 6 -19.74 -7.87 -15.97
C TRP A 6 -18.77 -8.08 -14.82
N VAL A 7 -18.46 -9.34 -14.51
CA VAL A 7 -17.47 -9.68 -13.49
C VAL A 7 -16.12 -9.04 -13.81
N ALA A 8 -15.65 -9.15 -15.06
CA ALA A 8 -14.41 -8.52 -15.49
C ALA A 8 -14.43 -6.99 -15.30
N LEU A 9 -15.51 -6.32 -15.73
CA LEU A 9 -15.64 -4.87 -15.60
C LEU A 9 -15.64 -4.43 -14.12
N TYR A 10 -16.47 -5.05 -13.28
CA TYR A 10 -16.54 -4.71 -11.86
C TYR A 10 -15.22 -4.99 -11.13
N LEU A 11 -14.56 -6.10 -11.44
CA LEU A 11 -13.25 -6.43 -10.89
C LEU A 11 -12.23 -5.33 -11.23
N VAL A 12 -12.13 -4.94 -12.50
CA VAL A 12 -11.15 -3.93 -12.94
C VAL A 12 -11.45 -2.57 -12.32
N LEU A 13 -12.71 -2.13 -12.29
CA LEU A 13 -13.08 -0.88 -11.61
C LEU A 13 -12.74 -0.90 -10.11
N PHE A 14 -12.97 -2.03 -9.45
CA PHE A 14 -12.61 -2.20 -8.04
C PHE A 14 -11.10 -2.14 -7.82
N LEU A 15 -10.30 -2.76 -8.69
CA LEU A 15 -8.84 -2.69 -8.62
C LEU A 15 -8.34 -1.25 -8.84
N TYR A 16 -8.95 -0.51 -9.77
CA TYR A 16 -8.66 0.92 -9.95
C TYR A 16 -9.00 1.74 -8.70
N PHE A 17 -10.18 1.51 -8.11
CA PHE A 17 -10.59 2.20 -6.89
C PHE A 17 -9.60 1.96 -5.74
N ILE A 18 -9.19 0.71 -5.51
CA ILE A 18 -8.18 0.36 -4.50
C ILE A 18 -6.84 1.03 -4.82
N SER A 19 -6.42 1.03 -6.08
CA SER A 19 -5.14 1.61 -6.49
C SER A 19 -5.09 3.12 -6.28
N ILE A 20 -6.18 3.82 -6.62
CA ILE A 20 -6.34 5.26 -6.39
C ILE A 20 -6.37 5.55 -4.89
N TYR A 21 -7.13 4.77 -4.11
CA TYR A 21 -7.18 4.92 -2.65
C TYR A 21 -5.81 4.70 -2.02
N SER A 22 -5.06 3.69 -2.48
CA SER A 22 -3.69 3.41 -2.05
C SER A 22 -2.79 4.62 -2.23
N LEU A 23 -2.82 5.23 -3.42
CA LEU A 23 -2.04 6.42 -3.73
C LEU A 23 -2.45 7.60 -2.83
N TYR A 24 -3.75 7.86 -2.73
CA TYR A 24 -4.29 8.91 -1.87
C TYR A 24 -3.87 8.73 -0.40
N SER A 25 -3.99 7.51 0.13
CA SER A 25 -3.62 7.19 1.51
C SER A 25 -2.13 7.37 1.76
N HIS A 26 -1.29 6.98 0.80
CA HIS A 26 0.15 7.13 0.90
C HIS A 26 0.54 8.61 0.96
N MET A 27 -0.04 9.46 0.11
CA MET A 27 0.24 10.90 0.10
C MET A 27 -0.22 11.63 1.37
N ASN A 28 -1.30 11.15 2.01
CA ASN A 28 -1.91 11.79 3.18
C ASN A 28 -1.57 11.10 4.51
N ASN A 29 -0.64 10.13 4.52
CA ASN A 29 -0.28 9.34 5.71
C ASN A 29 -1.48 8.70 6.42
N LYS A 30 -2.52 8.36 5.66
CA LYS A 30 -3.70 7.65 6.19
C LYS A 30 -3.43 6.14 6.21
N TRP A 31 -4.40 5.38 6.72
CA TRP A 31 -4.34 3.93 6.70
C TRP A 31 -4.24 3.40 5.27
N LEU A 32 -3.10 2.80 4.95
CA LEU A 32 -2.90 2.13 3.69
C LEU A 32 -3.72 0.84 3.68
N VAL A 33 -4.90 0.90 3.08
CA VAL A 33 -5.83 -0.23 2.88
C VAL A 33 -5.64 -0.78 1.47
N SER A 34 -4.42 -1.21 1.14
CA SER A 34 -4.14 -1.75 -0.18
C SER A 34 -3.26 -2.98 -0.13
N PRO A 35 -3.59 -3.98 -0.97
CA PRO A 35 -2.69 -5.07 -1.25
C PRO A 35 -1.32 -4.61 -1.78
N PRO A 36 -0.17 -5.31 -1.54
CA PRO A 36 1.00 -5.10 -2.36
C PRO A 36 0.68 -5.15 -3.84
N ASN A 37 1.40 -4.31 -4.56
CA ASN A 37 1.21 -4.09 -5.99
C ASN A 37 1.26 -5.40 -6.81
N TYR A 38 2.04 -6.40 -6.39
CA TYR A 38 2.08 -7.70 -7.06
C TYR A 38 0.76 -8.48 -6.98
N VAL A 39 -0.02 -8.35 -5.91
CA VAL A 39 -1.34 -9.00 -5.80
C VAL A 39 -2.33 -8.31 -6.72
N ILE A 40 -2.33 -6.97 -6.75
CA ILE A 40 -3.16 -6.19 -7.66
C ILE A 40 -2.81 -6.56 -9.11
N LEU A 41 -1.53 -6.76 -9.41
CA LEU A 41 -1.06 -7.20 -10.74
C LEU A 41 -1.62 -8.57 -11.11
N ILE A 42 -1.52 -9.57 -10.22
CA ILE A 42 -2.06 -10.92 -10.45
C ILE A 42 -3.58 -10.86 -10.71
N LEU A 43 -4.32 -10.10 -9.90
CA LEU A 43 -5.76 -9.91 -10.08
C LEU A 43 -6.10 -9.17 -11.38
N SER A 44 -5.25 -8.23 -11.80
CA SER A 44 -5.41 -7.52 -13.08
C SER A 44 -5.21 -8.44 -14.28
N ILE A 45 -4.23 -9.36 -14.21
CA ILE A 45 -4.02 -10.39 -15.23
C ILE A 45 -5.22 -11.34 -15.30
N LEU A 46 -5.78 -11.73 -14.14
CA LEU A 46 -7.00 -12.52 -14.09
C LEU A 46 -8.20 -11.77 -14.69
N GLY A 47 -8.35 -10.48 -14.38
CA GLY A 47 -9.35 -9.60 -14.98
C GLY A 47 -9.22 -9.52 -16.50
N LEU A 48 -7.99 -9.42 -17.02
CA LEU A 48 -7.69 -9.42 -18.44
C LEU A 48 -8.11 -10.75 -19.09
N ALA A 49 -7.77 -11.89 -18.49
CA ALA A 49 -8.17 -13.20 -18.99
C ALA A 49 -9.70 -13.35 -19.08
N LEU A 50 -10.43 -12.89 -18.04
CA LEU A 50 -11.89 -12.88 -18.04
C LEU A 50 -12.47 -11.93 -19.11
N ALA A 51 -11.85 -10.76 -19.32
CA ALA A 51 -12.27 -9.82 -20.35
C ALA A 51 -12.12 -10.43 -21.76
N ILE A 52 -11.01 -11.12 -22.02
CA ILE A 52 -10.75 -11.80 -23.31
C ILE A 52 -11.78 -12.92 -23.54
N LEU A 53 -12.03 -13.77 -22.54
CA LEU A 53 -13.06 -14.80 -22.61
C LEU A 53 -14.46 -14.21 -22.87
N GLY A 54 -14.70 -12.99 -22.40
CA GLY A 54 -15.93 -12.23 -22.66
C GLY A 54 -16.19 -11.92 -24.14
N PHE A 55 -15.18 -11.94 -25.02
CA PHE A 55 -15.37 -11.72 -26.47
C PHE A 55 -15.96 -12.92 -27.21
N LYS A 56 -15.87 -14.13 -26.63
CA LYS A 56 -16.41 -15.36 -27.23
C LYS A 56 -17.94 -15.32 -27.33
N ASP A 57 -18.60 -14.44 -26.57
CA ASP A 57 -20.04 -14.21 -26.63
C ASP A 57 -20.40 -13.32 -27.84
N THR A 58 -20.74 -13.94 -28.97
CA THR A 58 -21.14 -13.22 -30.21
C THR A 58 -22.58 -12.70 -30.17
N SER A 59 -23.36 -13.07 -29.15
CA SER A 59 -24.81 -12.82 -29.11
C SER A 59 -25.20 -11.34 -28.94
N ASN A 60 -24.35 -10.53 -28.29
CA ASN A 60 -24.72 -9.17 -27.90
C ASN A 60 -23.59 -8.15 -28.11
N LYS A 61 -23.86 -7.09 -28.88
CA LYS A 61 -22.94 -5.97 -29.13
C LYS A 61 -22.51 -5.26 -27.83
N SER A 62 -23.42 -5.15 -26.85
CA SER A 62 -23.13 -4.52 -25.55
C SER A 62 -22.08 -5.31 -24.74
N THR A 63 -22.09 -6.64 -24.84
CA THR A 63 -21.09 -7.49 -24.19
C THR A 63 -19.70 -7.29 -24.79
N LYS A 64 -19.61 -7.14 -26.12
CA LYS A 64 -18.34 -6.83 -26.80
C LYS A 64 -17.76 -5.48 -26.37
N VAL A 65 -18.58 -4.44 -26.29
CA VAL A 65 -18.14 -3.10 -25.84
C VAL A 65 -17.60 -3.14 -24.41
N ARG A 66 -18.27 -3.83 -23.48
CA ARG A 66 -17.81 -3.99 -22.10
C ARG A 66 -16.50 -4.76 -22.00
N SER A 67 -16.36 -5.84 -22.77
CA SER A 67 -15.13 -6.62 -22.82
C SER A 67 -13.96 -5.80 -23.39
N TRP A 68 -14.20 -4.98 -24.41
CA TRP A 68 -13.21 -4.01 -24.93
C TRP A 68 -12.76 -3.01 -23.86
N ILE A 69 -13.70 -2.36 -23.18
CA ILE A 69 -13.40 -1.41 -22.10
C ILE A 69 -12.59 -2.09 -21.00
N SER A 70 -13.02 -3.27 -20.55
CA SER A 70 -12.35 -4.02 -19.47
C SER A 70 -10.95 -4.47 -19.88
N THR A 71 -10.76 -4.86 -21.14
CA THR A 71 -9.45 -5.24 -21.70
C THR A 71 -8.50 -4.05 -21.70
N ILE A 72 -8.93 -2.91 -22.25
CA ILE A 72 -8.12 -1.69 -22.31
C ILE A 72 -7.74 -1.24 -20.90
N LEU A 73 -8.70 -1.16 -19.98
CA LEU A 73 -8.44 -0.78 -18.58
C LEU A 73 -7.47 -1.76 -17.89
N SER A 74 -7.63 -3.06 -18.10
CA SER A 74 -6.74 -4.06 -17.50
C SER A 74 -5.30 -3.93 -18.02
N VAL A 75 -5.14 -3.76 -19.34
CA VAL A 75 -3.82 -3.58 -19.96
C VAL A 75 -3.15 -2.32 -19.43
N VAL A 76 -3.87 -1.20 -19.39
CA VAL A 76 -3.34 0.06 -18.85
C VAL A 76 -2.92 -0.10 -17.38
N LEU A 77 -3.76 -0.72 -16.55
CA LEU A 77 -3.45 -0.96 -15.14
C LEU A 77 -2.21 -1.85 -14.96
N ILE A 78 -2.07 -2.90 -15.77
CA ILE A 78 -0.89 -3.78 -15.76
C ILE A 78 0.38 -2.98 -16.10
N PHE A 79 0.35 -2.16 -17.15
CA PHE A 79 1.50 -1.34 -17.52
C PHE A 79 1.88 -0.34 -16.42
N ILE A 80 0.88 0.30 -15.79
CA ILE A 80 1.11 1.22 -14.65
C ILE A 80 1.75 0.46 -13.48
N LEU A 81 1.23 -0.71 -13.12
CA LEU A 81 1.74 -1.51 -12.00
C LEU A 81 3.15 -2.04 -12.27
N LEU A 82 3.44 -2.51 -13.49
CA LEU A 82 4.79 -2.92 -13.89
C LEU A 82 5.76 -1.74 -13.85
N GLY A 83 5.35 -0.57 -14.37
CA GLY A 83 6.14 0.65 -14.28
C GLY A 83 6.42 1.05 -12.83
N ALA A 84 5.40 1.01 -11.97
CA ALA A 84 5.55 1.31 -10.55
C ALA A 84 6.48 0.31 -9.84
N LEU A 85 6.34 -1.00 -10.09
CA LEU A 85 7.20 -2.03 -9.50
C LEU A 85 8.64 -1.84 -9.93
N SER A 86 8.91 -1.69 -11.22
CA SER A 86 10.25 -1.45 -11.75
C SER A 86 10.87 -0.16 -11.22
N PHE A 87 10.08 0.92 -11.15
CA PHE A 87 10.53 2.18 -10.59
C PHE A 87 10.89 2.00 -9.11
N THR A 88 10.05 1.34 -8.32
CA THR A 88 10.37 1.06 -6.92
C THR A 88 11.59 0.14 -6.78
N SER A 89 11.78 -0.88 -7.61
CA SER A 89 12.96 -1.74 -7.46
C SER A 89 14.29 -1.03 -7.77
N ILE A 90 14.26 -0.06 -8.68
CA ILE A 90 15.46 0.69 -9.10
C ILE A 90 15.73 1.87 -8.16
N PHE A 91 14.66 2.56 -7.72
CA PHE A 91 14.76 3.83 -6.99
C PHE A 91 14.31 3.73 -5.52
N SER A 92 13.88 2.56 -5.02
CA SER A 92 13.57 2.45 -3.60
C SER A 92 14.86 2.53 -2.79
N GLY A 93 14.89 3.48 -1.87
CA GLY A 93 15.84 3.48 -0.78
C GLY A 93 15.82 2.16 0.02
N SER A 94 16.88 1.91 0.78
CA SER A 94 16.90 0.76 1.66
C SER A 94 15.89 0.96 2.79
N LYS A 95 15.14 -0.09 3.12
CA LYS A 95 14.25 -0.13 4.27
C LYS A 95 14.57 -1.38 5.09
N GLN A 96 15.23 -1.19 6.23
CA GLN A 96 15.66 -2.26 7.10
C GLN A 96 14.83 -2.25 8.38
N LEU A 97 14.29 -3.41 8.77
CA LEU A 97 13.60 -3.54 10.06
C LEU A 97 14.62 -3.37 11.19
N LEU A 98 14.36 -2.42 12.09
CA LEU A 98 15.15 -2.24 13.31
C LEU A 98 14.59 -3.09 14.43
N THR A 99 13.30 -2.92 14.73
CA THR A 99 12.64 -3.62 15.82
C THR A 99 11.13 -3.67 15.60
N THR A 100 10.48 -4.62 16.27
CA THR A 100 9.03 -4.71 16.36
C THR A 100 8.66 -4.84 17.84
N THR A 101 7.71 -4.03 18.28
CA THR A 101 7.23 -4.00 19.66
C THR A 101 5.71 -4.10 19.69
N HIS A 102 5.19 -4.59 20.81
CA HIS A 102 3.77 -4.72 21.07
C HIS A 102 3.38 -3.86 22.26
N SER A 103 2.17 -3.29 22.22
CA SER A 103 1.63 -2.62 23.40
C SER A 103 1.53 -3.61 24.58
N PRO A 104 1.56 -3.12 25.83
CA PRO A 104 1.42 -3.96 27.02
C PRO A 104 0.18 -4.89 26.99
N ASP A 105 -0.92 -4.44 26.40
CA ASP A 105 -2.15 -5.21 26.19
C ASP A 105 -2.15 -6.09 24.93
N LYS A 106 -1.06 -6.07 24.15
CA LYS A 106 -0.84 -6.81 22.90
C LYS A 106 -1.82 -6.48 21.76
N HIS A 107 -2.62 -5.42 21.87
CA HIS A 107 -3.55 -5.01 20.82
C HIS A 107 -2.89 -4.25 19.68
N ASN A 108 -1.81 -3.53 19.94
CA ASN A 108 -1.10 -2.72 18.95
C ASN A 108 0.27 -3.34 18.64
N THR A 109 0.54 -3.56 17.35
CA THR A 109 1.85 -4.02 16.89
C THR A 109 2.51 -2.93 16.06
N ILE A 110 3.72 -2.56 16.44
CA ILE A 110 4.46 -1.47 15.82
C ILE A 110 5.79 -2.01 15.30
N SER A 111 6.14 -1.67 14.06
CA SER A 111 7.45 -1.95 13.49
C SER A 111 8.18 -0.66 13.16
N PHE A 112 9.44 -0.58 13.57
CA PHE A 112 10.34 0.53 13.23
C PHE A 112 11.32 0.10 12.16
N TYR A 113 11.53 0.98 11.20
CA TYR A 113 12.41 0.73 10.07
C TYR A 113 13.42 1.87 9.91
N LYS A 114 14.68 1.52 9.68
CA LYS A 114 15.69 2.43 9.14
C LYS A 114 15.41 2.58 7.65
N THR A 115 15.25 3.80 7.20
CA THR A 115 15.10 4.14 5.78
C THR A 115 16.29 4.96 5.34
N ASP A 116 16.86 4.61 4.20
CA ASP A 116 17.92 5.38 3.55
C ASP A 116 17.57 5.56 2.08
N ALA A 117 17.27 6.79 1.67
CA ALA A 117 16.92 7.12 0.29
C ALA A 117 18.13 7.14 -0.67
N GLY A 118 19.31 6.72 -0.22
CA GLY A 118 20.53 6.59 -1.02
C GLY A 118 21.21 7.93 -1.27
N ALA A 119 22.10 7.97 -2.27
CA ALA A 119 23.03 9.08 -2.51
C ALA A 119 22.37 10.47 -2.72
N MET A 120 21.10 10.52 -3.08
CA MET A 120 20.35 11.77 -3.29
C MET A 120 19.28 12.05 -2.23
N GLY A 121 19.19 11.25 -1.17
CA GLY A 121 18.09 11.32 -0.22
C GLY A 121 18.54 11.38 1.24
N SER A 122 17.56 11.57 2.13
CA SER A 122 17.81 11.55 3.58
C SER A 122 17.64 10.14 4.14
N PHE A 123 18.35 9.86 5.23
CA PHE A 123 18.12 8.69 6.05
C PHE A 123 17.34 9.06 7.31
N GLY A 124 16.69 8.08 7.92
CA GLY A 124 15.87 8.28 9.10
C GLY A 124 15.24 6.99 9.61
N VAL A 125 14.41 7.13 10.63
CA VAL A 125 13.61 6.06 11.22
C VAL A 125 12.13 6.32 10.97
N VAL A 126 11.42 5.26 10.56
CA VAL A 126 9.98 5.28 10.29
C VAL A 126 9.27 4.27 11.19
N GLY A 127 8.27 4.74 11.92
CA GLY A 127 7.36 3.91 12.71
C GLY A 127 6.09 3.58 11.93
N GLU A 128 5.82 2.28 11.74
CA GLU A 128 4.58 1.77 11.14
C GLU A 128 3.73 1.02 12.16
N LEU A 129 2.47 1.44 12.31
CA LEU A 129 1.45 0.69 13.02
C LEU A 129 0.88 -0.38 12.09
N LYS A 130 0.91 -1.64 12.52
CA LYS A 130 0.34 -2.78 11.80
C LYS A 130 -1.14 -2.92 12.15
N GLY A 131 -1.98 -2.89 11.12
CA GLY A 131 -3.40 -3.21 11.21
C GLY A 131 -3.67 -4.65 10.78
N PRO A 132 -4.96 -5.02 10.70
CA PRO A 132 -5.36 -6.32 10.20
C PRO A 132 -4.89 -6.53 8.77
N LEU A 133 -4.54 -7.78 8.44
CA LEU A 133 -4.15 -8.15 7.09
C LEU A 133 -2.96 -7.31 6.61
N TRP A 134 -3.21 -6.40 5.68
CA TRP A 134 -2.20 -5.72 4.87
C TRP A 134 -2.18 -4.22 5.21
N PHE A 135 -2.94 -3.85 6.25
CA PHE A 135 -3.19 -2.49 6.64
C PHE A 135 -1.99 -1.99 7.40
N LYS A 136 -1.52 -0.81 7.03
CA LYS A 136 -0.44 -0.14 7.76
C LYS A 136 -0.64 1.36 7.75
N ARG A 137 -0.19 2.00 8.81
CA ARG A 137 -0.17 3.46 8.91
C ARG A 137 1.18 3.90 9.41
N VAL A 138 1.78 4.87 8.73
CA VAL A 138 2.98 5.53 9.25
C VAL A 138 2.52 6.56 10.26
N PHE A 139 2.99 6.45 11.51
CA PHE A 139 2.62 7.37 12.58
C PHE A 139 3.84 8.16 13.11
N TYR A 140 5.06 7.75 12.75
CA TYR A 140 6.28 8.40 13.20
C TYR A 140 7.32 8.47 12.09
N TYR A 141 8.01 9.61 12.00
CA TYR A 141 9.18 9.81 11.16
C TYR A 141 10.20 10.68 11.89
N GLU A 142 11.44 10.23 11.95
CA GLU A 142 12.57 11.02 12.45
C GLU A 142 13.72 11.00 11.44
N GLY A 143 14.17 12.19 11.04
CA GLY A 143 15.26 12.35 10.08
C GLY A 143 16.65 12.30 10.72
N LYS A 144 17.65 11.88 9.95
CA LYS A 144 19.08 11.83 10.34
C LYS A 144 19.40 11.02 11.60
N THR A 145 18.55 10.06 11.95
CA THR A 145 18.82 9.06 12.99
C THR A 145 18.75 7.66 12.39
N ASP A 146 19.51 6.73 12.95
CA ASP A 146 19.48 5.32 12.57
C ASP A 146 19.26 4.37 13.75
N GLN A 147 19.05 4.92 14.93
CA GLN A 147 18.72 4.20 16.16
C GLN A 147 17.39 4.68 16.70
N VAL A 148 16.74 3.81 17.44
CA VAL A 148 15.48 4.10 18.10
C VAL A 148 15.48 3.47 19.48
N ASP A 149 15.29 4.31 20.49
CA ASP A 149 15.01 3.89 21.86
C ASP A 149 13.50 3.95 22.10
N LEU A 150 12.96 2.89 22.70
CA LEU A 150 11.53 2.63 22.77
C LEU A 150 11.13 2.21 24.17
N GLU A 151 10.23 2.99 24.77
CA GLU A 151 9.62 2.66 26.05
C GLU A 151 8.10 2.87 25.98
N TRP A 152 7.32 1.84 26.33
CA TRP A 152 5.88 1.99 26.43
C TRP A 152 5.51 2.70 27.73
N VAL A 153 4.84 3.84 27.61
CA VAL A 153 4.34 4.61 28.77
C VAL A 153 2.99 4.06 29.22
N ASP A 154 2.14 3.67 28.26
CA ASP A 154 0.84 3.04 28.48
C ASP A 154 0.43 2.18 27.26
N ASN A 155 -0.81 1.71 27.18
CA ASN A 155 -1.28 0.85 26.07
C ASN A 155 -1.32 1.53 24.69
N HIS A 156 -1.34 2.85 24.65
CA HIS A 156 -1.56 3.69 23.46
C HIS A 156 -0.48 4.75 23.27
N THR A 157 0.43 4.90 24.22
CA THR A 157 1.49 5.91 24.21
C THR A 157 2.85 5.24 24.32
N ILE A 158 3.70 5.51 23.35
CA ILE A 158 5.10 5.05 23.30
C ILE A 158 6.03 6.26 23.35
N SER A 159 7.07 6.19 24.16
CA SER A 159 8.21 7.11 24.14
C SER A 159 9.19 6.63 23.08
N ILE A 160 9.49 7.49 22.10
CA ILE A 160 10.42 7.23 21.00
C ILE A 160 11.51 8.29 21.08
N ASN A 161 12.73 7.91 21.43
CA ASN A 161 13.86 8.84 21.62
C ASN A 161 13.48 10.03 22.54
N ASP A 162 12.93 9.75 23.72
CA ASP A 162 12.39 10.71 24.70
C ASP A 162 11.13 11.50 24.28
N GLN A 163 10.56 11.23 23.12
CA GLN A 163 9.33 11.87 22.66
C GLN A 163 8.11 10.94 22.84
N LYS A 164 7.14 11.38 23.65
CA LYS A 164 5.88 10.66 23.83
C LYS A 164 4.98 10.82 22.60
N VAL A 165 4.57 9.70 22.02
CA VAL A 165 3.73 9.62 20.84
C VAL A 165 2.54 8.73 21.13
N ASN A 166 1.33 9.28 20.96
CA ASN A 166 0.10 8.50 21.01
C ASN A 166 -0.11 7.80 19.65
N VAL A 167 -0.06 6.47 19.63
CA VAL A 167 -0.20 5.69 18.39
C VAL A 167 -1.61 5.71 17.80
N LEU A 168 -2.62 6.09 18.57
CA LEU A 168 -4.02 6.16 18.12
C LEU A 168 -4.46 7.54 17.64
N SER A 169 -3.68 8.60 17.86
CA SER A 169 -4.03 9.98 17.48
C SER A 169 -4.41 10.13 16.00
N GLY A 170 -3.83 9.28 15.14
CA GLY A 170 -4.06 9.29 13.70
C GLY A 170 -3.26 10.37 12.96
N GLU A 171 -2.44 11.12 13.68
CA GLU A 171 -1.50 12.08 13.12
C GLU A 171 -0.11 11.46 13.01
N MET A 172 0.60 11.80 11.93
CA MET A 172 2.01 11.46 11.81
C MET A 172 2.82 12.48 12.59
N VAL A 173 3.54 12.01 13.59
CA VAL A 173 4.52 12.81 14.32
C VAL A 173 5.82 12.85 13.53
N ARG A 174 6.30 14.05 13.21
CA ARG A 174 7.58 14.27 12.53
C ARG A 174 8.55 14.97 13.46
N ARG A 175 9.74 14.38 13.59
CA ARG A 175 10.87 15.00 14.28
C ARG A 175 11.96 15.31 13.26
N SER A 176 12.31 16.59 13.16
CA SER A 176 13.51 17.03 12.46
C SER A 176 14.58 17.32 13.52
N PRO A 177 15.85 16.95 13.27
CA PRO A 177 16.96 17.28 14.15
C PRO A 177 17.20 18.79 14.23
#